data_AF-A0A108U988-F1
#
_entry.id   AF-A0A108U988-F1
#
_cell.length_a   1.000
_cell.length_b   1.000
_cell.length_c   1.000
_cell.angle_alpha   90.00
_cell.angle_beta   90.00
_cell.angle_gamma   90.00
#
_symmetry.space_group_name_H-M   'P 1'
#
loop_
_entity.id
_entity.type
_entity.pdbx_description
1 polymer ?
#
loop_
_entity_poly.entity_id
_entity_poly.type
_entity_poly.pdbx_seq_one_letter_code
_entity_poly.pdbx_strand_id
1 'polypeptide(L)' 'MTRINRYEKAVHDADLATARRIAEALGVPLAFLYAETDTMAEAILTLGLLSKPEQRKAVADLKARLAQASAGRAGM' A
#
# COMPACT_ATOMS: atom_id res chain seq x y z
N MET A 1 -17.78 33.60 -0.09
CA MET A 1 -16.30 33.67 -0.15
C MET A 1 -15.75 32.24 -0.08
N THR A 2 -15.83 31.47 -1.17
CA THR A 2 -15.33 30.09 -1.19
C THR A 2 -13.93 30.10 -1.81
N ARG A 3 -12.94 30.49 -1.01
CA ARG A 3 -11.51 30.51 -1.41
C ARG A 3 -10.67 29.38 -0.80
N ILE A 4 -11.29 28.46 -0.06
CA ILE A 4 -10.56 27.43 0.71
C ILE A 4 -10.41 26.12 -0.10
N ASN A 5 -11.41 25.73 -0.90
CA ASN A 5 -11.48 24.39 -1.51
C ASN A 5 -10.54 24.14 -2.71
N ARG A 6 -9.90 25.17 -3.28
CA ARG A 6 -8.99 25.02 -4.44
C ARG A 6 -7.51 24.92 -4.05
N TYR A 7 -7.12 25.50 -2.91
CA TYR A 7 -5.74 25.46 -2.44
C TYR A 7 -5.40 24.13 -1.75
N GLU A 8 -6.27 23.59 -0.88
CA GLU A 8 -6.03 22.27 -0.26
C GLU A 8 -5.87 21.17 -1.29
N LYS A 9 -6.74 21.17 -2.32
CA LYS A 9 -6.70 20.18 -3.39
C LYS A 9 -5.44 20.30 -4.26
N ALA A 10 -5.04 21.52 -4.62
CA ALA A 10 -3.82 21.76 -5.39
C ALA A 10 -2.54 21.41 -4.60
N VAL A 11 -2.55 21.61 -3.27
CA VAL A 11 -1.43 21.24 -2.39
C VAL A 11 -1.33 19.71 -2.26
N HIS A 12 -2.46 19.02 -2.06
CA HIS A 12 -2.48 17.54 -2.03
C HIS A 12 -2.10 16.91 -3.38
N ASP A 13 -2.55 17.50 -4.50
CA ASP A 13 -2.19 17.01 -5.84
C ASP A 13 -0.70 17.24 -6.16
N ALA A 14 -0.12 18.38 -5.73
CA ALA A 14 1.31 18.66 -5.87
C ALA A 14 2.18 17.73 -5.02
N ASP A 15 1.72 17.38 -3.82
CA ASP A 15 2.39 16.43 -2.93
C ASP A 15 2.39 15.02 -3.51
N LEU A 16 1.26 14.57 -4.05
CA LEU A 16 1.17 13.26 -4.70
C LEU A 16 2.07 13.15 -5.94
N ALA A 17 2.13 14.20 -6.76
CA ALA A 17 3.03 14.23 -7.92
C ALA A 17 4.50 14.17 -7.50
N THR A 18 4.85 14.85 -6.40
CA THR A 18 6.21 14.83 -5.83
C THR A 18 6.55 13.45 -5.27
N ALA A 19 5.66 12.86 -4.46
CA ALA A 19 5.83 11.52 -3.92
C ALA A 19 5.94 10.45 -5.03
N ARG A 20 5.18 10.59 -6.12
CA ARG A 20 5.31 9.71 -7.29
C ARG A 20 6.69 9.80 -7.94
N ARG A 21 7.24 11.01 -8.11
CA ARG A 21 8.59 11.19 -8.66
C ARG A 21 9.66 10.59 -7.74
N ILE A 22 9.49 10.71 -6.43
CA ILE A 22 10.39 10.09 -5.45
C ILE A 22 10.31 8.56 -5.55
N ALA A 23 9.11 8.00 -5.56
CA ALA A 23 8.91 6.55 -5.67
C ALA A 23 9.51 5.99 -6.96
N GLU A 24 9.32 6.69 -8.09
CA GLU A 24 9.93 6.34 -9.39
C GLU A 24 11.46 6.41 -9.34
N ALA A 25 12.04 7.46 -8.75
CA ALA A 25 13.49 7.60 -8.59
C ALA A 25 14.10 6.49 -7.71
N LEU A 26 13.36 6.00 -6.73
CA LEU A 26 13.76 4.91 -5.84
C LEU A 26 13.43 3.52 -6.40
N GLY A 27 12.65 3.43 -7.49
CA GLY A 27 12.19 2.16 -8.06
C GLY A 27 11.23 1.39 -7.14
N VAL A 28 10.47 2.08 -6.29
CA VAL A 28 9.55 1.48 -5.31
C VAL A 28 8.09 1.81 -5.62
N PRO A 29 7.11 1.00 -5.17
CA PRO A 29 5.71 1.36 -5.28
C PRO A 29 5.38 2.64 -4.50
N LEU A 30 4.55 3.54 -5.04
CA LEU A 30 4.15 4.78 -4.37
C LEU A 30 3.60 4.54 -2.95
N ALA A 31 2.83 3.47 -2.77
CA ALA A 31 2.26 3.10 -1.47
C ALA A 31 3.32 2.82 -0.39
N PHE A 32 4.56 2.50 -0.77
CA PHE A 32 5.68 2.31 0.16
C PHE A 32 5.97 3.58 0.98
N LEU A 33 5.85 4.76 0.36
CA LEU A 33 6.13 6.05 1.01
C LEU A 33 5.09 6.44 2.07
N TYR A 34 3.94 5.78 2.09
CA TYR A 34 2.81 6.09 2.97
C TYR A 34 2.44 4.91 3.89
N ALA A 35 3.27 3.87 3.95
CA ALA A 35 3.02 2.73 4.81
C ALA A 35 3.11 3.16 6.30
N GLU A 36 2.14 2.73 7.11
CA GLU A 36 2.05 3.12 8.52
C GLU A 36 3.09 2.43 9.40
N THR A 37 3.56 1.26 8.99
CA THR A 37 4.56 0.47 9.73
C THR A 37 5.61 -0.09 8.79
N ASP A 38 6.81 -0.36 9.32
CA ASP A 38 7.92 -0.98 8.57
C ASP A 38 7.49 -2.32 7.94
N THR A 39 6.72 -3.12 8.68
CA THR A 39 6.18 -4.40 8.18
C THR A 39 5.26 -4.21 6.98
N MET A 40 4.40 -3.18 6.99
CA MET A 40 3.55 -2.86 5.84
C MET A 40 4.38 -2.34 4.66
N ALA A 41 5.40 -1.52 4.93
CA ALA A 41 6.30 -1.02 3.91
C ALA A 41 7.03 -2.19 3.21
N GLU A 42 7.58 -3.12 3.99
CA GLU A 42 8.25 -4.31 3.48
C GLU A 42 7.30 -5.21 2.67
N ALA A 43 6.07 -5.40 3.14
CA ALA A 43 5.06 -6.17 2.40
C ALA A 43 4.70 -5.51 1.06
N ILE A 44 4.51 -4.19 1.03
CA ILE A 44 4.22 -3.43 -0.19
C ILE A 44 5.38 -3.51 -1.17
N LEU A 45 6.61 -3.31 -0.69
CA LEU A 45 7.82 -3.38 -1.52
C LEU A 45 7.99 -4.78 -2.11
N THR A 46 7.92 -5.80 -1.25
CA THR A 46 8.10 -7.20 -1.66
C THR A 46 7.05 -7.62 -2.68
N LEU A 47 5.77 -7.29 -2.46
CA LEU A 47 4.71 -7.54 -3.44
C LEU A 47 4.95 -6.78 -4.75
N GLY A 48 5.43 -5.54 -4.67
CA GLY A 48 5.72 -4.71 -5.84
C GLY A 48 6.80 -5.29 -6.76
N LEU A 49 7.74 -6.07 -6.20
CA LEU A 49 8.83 -6.73 -6.95
C LEU A 49 8.42 -8.05 -7.61
N LEU A 50 7.29 -8.64 -7.20
CA LEU A 50 6.80 -9.91 -7.75
C LEU A 50 6.07 -9.73 -9.08
N SER A 51 6.03 -10.78 -9.91
CA SER A 51 5.17 -10.79 -11.09
C SER A 51 3.69 -10.80 -10.71
N LYS A 52 2.80 -10.36 -11.60
CA LYS A 52 1.34 -10.36 -11.34
C LYS A 52 0.79 -11.73 -10.89
N PRO A 53 1.20 -12.88 -11.45
CA PRO A 53 0.80 -14.19 -10.94
C PRO A 53 1.26 -14.45 -9.51
N GLU A 54 2.51 -14.12 -9.18
CA GLU A 54 3.08 -14.31 -7.85
C GLU A 54 2.43 -13.40 -6.81
N GLN A 55 2.13 -12.15 -7.16
CA GLN A 55 1.36 -11.24 -6.31
C GLN A 55 0.00 -11.84 -5.94
N ARG A 56 -0.73 -12.38 -6.93
CA ARG A 56 -2.03 -13.03 -6.69
C ARG A 56 -1.91 -14.23 -5.75
N LYS A 57 -0.87 -15.04 -5.93
CA LYS A 57 -0.58 -16.19 -5.06
C LYS A 57 -0.28 -15.74 -3.63
N ALA A 58 0.60 -14.75 -3.44
CA ALA A 58 0.95 -14.23 -2.12
C ALA A 58 -0.29 -13.67 -1.38
N VAL A 59 -1.16 -12.93 -2.08
CA VAL A 59 -2.41 -12.43 -1.50
C VAL A 59 -3.36 -13.57 -1.13
N ALA A 60 -3.45 -14.62 -1.95
CA ALA A 60 -4.27 -15.79 -1.64
C ALA A 60 -3.76 -16.53 -0.39
N ASP A 61 -2.44 -16.69 -0.26
CA ASP A 61 -1.82 -17.33 0.92
C ASP A 61 -2.09 -16.53 2.20
N LEU A 62 -1.98 -15.20 2.14
CA LEU A 62 -2.31 -14.32 3.27
C LEU A 62 -3.79 -14.43 3.67
N LYS A 63 -4.70 -14.47 2.69
CA LYS A 63 -6.14 -14.67 2.94
C LYS A 63 -6.43 -16.03 3.57
N ALA A 64 -5.76 -17.08 3.12
CA ALA A 64 -5.93 -18.42 3.68
C ALA A 64 -5.48 -18.47 5.15
N ARG A 65 -4.38 -17.79 5.51
CA ARG A 65 -3.93 -17.67 6.90
C ARG A 65 -4.93 -16.94 7.79
N LEU A 66 -5.54 -15.87 7.29
CA LEU A 66 -6.61 -15.15 8.01
C LEU A 66 -7.82 -16.05 8.25
N ALA A 67 -8.24 -16.81 7.23
CA ALA A 67 -9.35 -17.76 7.36
C ALA A 67 -9.06 -18.83 8.41
N GLN A 68 -7.85 -19.41 8.41
CA GLN A 68 -7.42 -20.41 9.39
C GLN A 68 -7.35 -19.83 10.81
N ALA A 69 -6.82 -18.61 10.97
CA ALA A 69 -6.77 -17.93 12.26
C ALA A 69 -8.16 -17.61 12.81
N SER A 70 -9.13 -17.31 11.95
CA SER A 70 -10.53 -17.13 12.36
C SER A 70 -11.23 -18.44 12.70
N ALA A 71 -10.91 -19.54 11.99
CA ALA A 71 -11.49 -20.87 12.24
C ALA A 71 -10.99 -21.48 13.57
N GLY A 72 -9.70 -21.28 13.90
CA GLY A 72 -9.13 -21.74 15.17
C GLY A 72 -9.69 -21.03 16.41
N ARG A 73 -10.32 -19.86 16.25
CA ARG A 73 -10.96 -19.10 17.34
C ARG A 73 -12.41 -19.52 17.63
N ALA A 74 -13.07 -20.20 16.69
CA ALA A 74 -14.47 -20.63 16.82
C ALA A 74 -14.64 -22.03 17.44
N GLY A 75 -13.53 -22.75 17.65
CA GLY A 75 -13.52 -24.12 18.18
C GLY A 75 -12.97 -24.26 19.60
N MET A 76 -12.88 -23.16 20.36
CA MET A 76 -12.37 -23.13 21.73
C MET A 76 -13.34 -22.43 22.67
#